data_AF-A0A852KS50-F1
#
_entry.id   AF-A0A852KS50-F1
#
_cell.length_a   1.000
_cell.length_b   1.000
_cell.length_c   1.000
_cell.angle_alpha   90.00
_cell.angle_beta   90.00
_cell.angle_gamma   90.00
#
_symmetry.space_group_name_H-M   'P 1'
#
loop_
_entity.id
_entity.type
_entity.pdbx_description
1 polymer ?
#
loop_
_entity_poly.entity_id
_entity_poly.type
_entity_poly.pdbx_seq_one_letter_code
_entity_poly.pdbx_strand_id
1 'polypeptide(L)'
;FIYSAISSHLQTCGCSVVVGSSAEKVNKIVRTLCLFLTPSERKCSRLCRSESSFKYESGLFVQGLLKDATGSFVLPFRQVMYAPYPTTHIDVDVNTVKQMPPCHEHIYNQRRYMRSELTAFWRANSDEEMSQDHIIHTDESFTPDLNVFQDILHRDTLVKAFLDQIFHLKPGLSLRSTFLAQFLLVLHRKALTLIKYIEDDTQKGKKPFKSLRSLKVDLDLTAEGDLNIVMALAEKIKPGLHSFIFGRPFYTSVQERDMLMTF
;
A
#
# COMPACT_ATOMS: atom_id res chain seq x y z
N PHE A 1 -17.67 0.22 8.00
CA PHE A 1 -17.27 0.80 6.71
C PHE A 1 -16.21 1.90 6.87
N ILE A 2 -16.53 3.11 7.35
CA ILE A 2 -15.55 4.24 7.40
C ILE A 2 -14.26 3.91 8.15
N TYR A 3 -14.37 3.26 9.32
CA TYR A 3 -13.21 2.75 10.05
C TYR A 3 -12.31 1.87 9.16
N SER A 4 -12.87 0.78 8.61
CA SER A 4 -12.16 -0.12 7.69
C SER A 4 -11.55 0.58 6.48
N ALA A 5 -12.23 1.56 5.89
CA ALA A 5 -11.74 2.30 4.74
C ALA A 5 -10.50 3.14 5.08
N ILE A 6 -10.52 3.87 6.21
CA ILE A 6 -9.40 4.70 6.65
C ILE A 6 -8.24 3.82 7.12
N SER A 7 -8.52 2.78 7.92
CA SER A 7 -7.53 1.83 8.40
C SER A 7 -6.79 1.15 7.25
N SER A 8 -7.52 0.56 6.31
CA SER A 8 -6.92 -0.11 5.15
C SER A 8 -6.15 0.87 4.26
N HIS A 9 -6.68 2.08 4.03
CA HIS A 9 -5.98 3.13 3.29
C HIS A 9 -4.62 3.47 3.91
N LEU A 10 -4.55 3.64 5.24
CA LEU A 10 -3.31 3.93 5.94
C LEU A 10 -2.34 2.74 5.93
N GLN A 11 -2.84 1.50 6.06
CA GLN A 11 -2.05 0.28 5.98
C GLN A 11 -1.51 -0.04 4.57
N THR A 12 -2.13 0.53 3.52
CA THR A 12 -1.72 0.37 2.11
C THR A 12 -1.00 1.59 1.57
N CYS A 13 -0.14 2.20 2.39
CA CYS A 13 0.69 3.35 2.01
C CYS A 13 -0.11 4.56 1.46
N GLY A 14 -1.40 4.68 1.79
CA GLY A 14 -2.26 5.74 1.28
C GLY A 14 -2.73 5.54 -0.16
N CYS A 15 -2.57 4.34 -0.74
CA CYS A 15 -3.03 4.02 -2.08
C CYS A 15 -4.41 3.37 -2.05
N SER A 16 -5.39 3.92 -2.78
CA SER A 16 -6.77 3.44 -2.77
C SER A 16 -7.52 3.72 -4.06
N VAL A 17 -8.34 2.76 -4.46
CA VAL A 17 -9.36 2.92 -5.50
C VAL A 17 -10.75 2.89 -4.86
N VAL A 18 -11.53 3.93 -5.13
CA VAL A 18 -12.90 4.07 -4.64
C VAL A 18 -13.84 3.91 -5.81
N VAL A 19 -14.70 2.91 -5.76
CA VAL A 19 -15.64 2.56 -6.84
C VAL A 19 -17.08 2.71 -6.37
N GLY A 20 -17.96 3.13 -7.28
CA GLY A 20 -19.39 3.14 -7.05
C GLY A 20 -20.19 3.69 -8.22
N SER A 21 -21.52 3.65 -8.13
CA SER A 21 -22.42 4.11 -9.19
C SER A 21 -22.67 5.63 -9.17
N SER A 22 -22.31 6.34 -8.09
CA SER A 22 -22.54 7.78 -7.95
C SER A 22 -21.22 8.55 -7.75
N ALA A 23 -20.96 9.50 -8.65
CA ALA A 23 -19.79 10.38 -8.56
C ALA A 23 -19.76 11.18 -7.25
N GLU A 24 -20.92 11.57 -6.72
CA GLU A 24 -20.99 12.30 -5.46
C GLU A 24 -20.53 11.44 -4.27
N LYS A 25 -21.05 10.20 -4.17
CA LYS A 25 -20.66 9.26 -3.11
C LYS A 25 -19.18 8.90 -3.20
N VAL A 26 -18.70 8.57 -4.40
CA VAL A 26 -17.29 8.27 -4.66
C VAL A 26 -16.42 9.46 -4.27
N ASN A 27 -16.72 10.66 -4.76
CA ASN A 27 -15.93 11.85 -4.47
C ASN A 27 -15.95 12.26 -3.00
N LYS A 28 -17.03 11.98 -2.26
CA LYS A 28 -17.09 12.19 -0.81
C LYS A 28 -16.07 11.30 -0.10
N ILE A 29 -15.97 10.02 -0.46
CA ILE A 29 -14.98 9.10 0.11
C ILE A 29 -13.56 9.44 -0.35
N VAL A 30 -13.33 9.73 -1.63
CA VAL A 30 -12.01 10.16 -2.13
C VAL A 30 -11.50 11.37 -1.36
N ARG A 31 -12.32 12.42 -1.20
CA ARG A 31 -11.93 13.61 -0.41
C ARG A 31 -11.65 13.26 1.05
N THR A 32 -12.43 12.34 1.62
CA THR A 32 -12.24 11.90 3.02
C THR A 32 -10.90 11.19 3.19
N LEU A 33 -10.52 10.28 2.30
CA LEU A 33 -9.23 9.59 2.36
C LEU A 33 -8.05 10.55 2.13
N CYS A 34 -8.20 11.48 1.18
CA CYS A 34 -7.17 12.50 0.91
C CYS A 34 -6.85 13.40 2.11
N LEU A 35 -7.71 13.48 3.14
CA LEU A 35 -7.40 14.18 4.38
C LEU A 35 -6.17 13.60 5.09
N PHE A 36 -5.89 12.30 4.91
CA PHE A 36 -4.77 11.60 5.52
C PHE A 36 -3.47 11.62 4.70
N LEU A 37 -3.51 12.27 3.53
CA LEU A 37 -2.36 12.42 2.64
C LEU A 37 -1.67 13.79 2.80
N THR A 38 -0.40 13.84 2.44
CA THR A 38 0.34 15.11 2.32
C THR A 38 -0.16 15.95 1.15
N PRO A 39 0.09 17.28 1.13
CA PRO A 39 -0.31 18.13 0.01
C PRO A 39 0.22 17.67 -1.37
N SER A 40 1.42 17.10 -1.42
CA SER A 40 2.02 16.58 -2.65
C SER A 40 1.31 15.32 -3.14
N GLU A 41 1.01 14.39 -2.25
CA GLU A 41 0.30 13.14 -2.57
C GLU A 41 -1.15 13.39 -3.00
N ARG A 42 -1.79 14.42 -2.44
CA ARG A 42 -3.13 14.87 -2.88
C ARG A 42 -3.14 15.33 -4.33
N LYS A 43 -2.07 15.97 -4.81
CA LYS A 43 -1.93 16.36 -6.23
C LYS A 43 -1.78 15.15 -7.15
N CYS A 44 -1.29 14.04 -6.61
CA CYS A 44 -1.21 12.73 -7.27
C CYS A 44 -2.46 11.87 -7.04
N SER A 45 -3.61 12.49 -6.73
CA SER A 45 -4.91 11.81 -6.57
C SER A 45 -5.94 12.39 -7.53
N ARG A 46 -6.96 11.61 -7.89
CA ARG A 46 -7.96 11.99 -8.91
C ARG A 46 -9.39 11.78 -8.41
N LEU A 47 -10.19 12.83 -8.50
CA LEU A 47 -11.63 12.75 -8.32
C LEU A 47 -12.29 12.06 -9.50
N CYS A 48 -13.39 11.38 -9.22
CA CYS A 48 -14.30 10.84 -10.20
C CYS A 48 -15.03 11.99 -10.95
N ARG A 49 -15.26 11.80 -12.25
CA ARG A 49 -16.09 12.68 -13.10
C ARG A 49 -17.20 11.87 -13.75
N SER A 50 -18.41 12.42 -13.77
CA SER A 50 -19.62 11.73 -14.27
C SER A 50 -19.59 11.45 -15.78
N GLU A 51 -18.89 12.26 -16.56
CA GLU A 51 -18.94 12.23 -18.02
C GLU A 51 -17.74 11.52 -18.68
N SER A 52 -16.79 11.02 -17.88
CA SER A 52 -15.57 10.40 -18.40
C SER A 52 -15.36 8.99 -17.84
N SER A 53 -15.11 8.03 -18.71
CA SER A 53 -14.67 6.68 -18.34
C SER A 53 -13.17 6.69 -18.02
N PHE A 54 -12.83 7.18 -16.82
CA PHE A 54 -11.46 7.04 -16.34
C PHE A 54 -11.12 5.57 -16.12
N LYS A 55 -9.93 5.17 -16.60
CA LYS A 55 -9.33 3.87 -16.29
C LYS A 55 -8.49 3.98 -15.04
N TYR A 56 -8.22 2.83 -14.41
CA TYR A 56 -7.28 2.75 -13.31
C TYR A 56 -5.89 3.22 -13.77
N GLU A 57 -5.21 3.98 -12.91
CA GLU A 57 -3.82 4.43 -13.13
C GLU A 57 -2.95 3.98 -11.96
N SER A 58 -1.83 3.33 -12.26
CA SER A 58 -0.95 2.72 -11.23
C SER A 58 -0.17 3.73 -10.39
N GLY A 59 -0.03 4.97 -10.86
CA GLY A 59 0.73 6.03 -10.18
C GLY A 59 -0.09 6.95 -9.26
N LEU A 60 -1.41 6.76 -9.17
CA LEU A 60 -2.26 7.62 -8.34
C LEU A 60 -2.37 7.10 -6.90
N PHE A 61 -2.35 8.01 -5.92
CA PHE A 61 -2.59 7.66 -4.52
C PHE A 61 -4.07 7.32 -4.30
N VAL A 62 -4.98 8.26 -4.48
CA VAL A 62 -6.43 7.98 -4.37
C VAL A 62 -7.10 8.27 -5.70
N GLN A 63 -7.89 7.33 -6.19
CA GLN A 63 -8.63 7.50 -7.43
C GLN A 63 -10.09 7.04 -7.29
N GLY A 64 -11.00 7.88 -7.76
CA GLY A 64 -12.42 7.54 -7.88
C GLY A 64 -12.75 7.02 -9.28
N LEU A 65 -13.38 5.85 -9.36
CA LEU A 65 -13.85 5.24 -10.61
C LEU A 65 -15.36 4.98 -10.53
N LEU A 66 -16.06 5.14 -11.65
CA LEU A 66 -17.48 4.79 -11.72
C LEU A 66 -17.66 3.37 -12.21
N LYS A 67 -18.69 2.71 -11.67
CA LYS A 67 -19.25 1.51 -12.29
C LYS A 67 -19.94 1.87 -13.60
N ASP A 68 -19.91 0.93 -14.54
CA ASP A 68 -20.65 1.02 -15.78
C ASP A 68 -22.17 0.86 -15.55
N ALA A 69 -22.95 0.95 -16.64
CA ALA A 69 -24.40 0.81 -16.60
C ALA A 69 -24.89 -0.56 -16.11
N THR A 70 -24.03 -1.59 -16.13
CA THR A 70 -24.34 -2.93 -15.60
C THR A 70 -24.06 -3.06 -14.11
N GLY A 71 -23.52 -2.00 -13.48
CA GLY A 71 -23.05 -2.03 -12.10
C GLY A 71 -21.68 -2.69 -11.93
N SER A 72 -20.96 -2.92 -13.03
CA SER A 72 -19.65 -3.56 -13.02
C SER A 72 -18.55 -2.52 -13.16
N PHE A 73 -17.32 -2.89 -12.79
CA PHE A 73 -16.13 -2.12 -13.15
C PHE A 73 -14.99 -3.11 -13.39
N VAL A 74 -14.05 -2.72 -14.25
CA VAL A 74 -12.88 -3.55 -14.57
C VAL A 74 -11.65 -2.92 -13.95
N LEU A 75 -11.00 -3.68 -13.08
CA LEU A 75 -9.70 -3.32 -12.53
C LEU A 75 -8.60 -4.12 -13.25
N PRO A 76 -7.75 -3.48 -14.07
CA PRO A 76 -6.75 -4.20 -14.83
C PRO A 76 -5.67 -4.77 -13.91
N PHE A 77 -5.68 -6.09 -13.70
CA PHE A 77 -4.74 -6.82 -12.84
C PHE A 77 -3.28 -6.40 -13.06
N ARG A 78 -2.85 -6.34 -14.33
CA ARG A 78 -1.50 -5.95 -14.72
C ARG A 78 -1.10 -4.57 -14.20
N GLN A 79 -1.99 -3.59 -14.32
CA GLN A 79 -1.72 -2.22 -13.87
C GLN A 79 -1.69 -2.12 -12.34
N VAL A 80 -2.57 -2.86 -11.65
CA VAL A 80 -2.57 -2.94 -10.18
C VAL A 80 -1.26 -3.51 -9.67
N MET A 81 -0.76 -4.59 -10.30
CA MET A 81 0.53 -5.18 -9.94
C MET A 81 1.71 -4.26 -10.24
N TYR A 82 1.61 -3.37 -11.23
CA TYR A 82 2.64 -2.38 -11.55
C TYR A 82 2.61 -1.12 -10.68
N ALA A 83 1.61 -0.96 -9.81
CA ALA A 83 1.62 0.13 -8.85
C ALA A 83 2.82 0.01 -7.89
N PRO A 84 3.45 1.12 -7.45
CA PRO A 84 4.59 1.07 -6.54
C PRO A 84 4.19 0.59 -5.13
N TYR A 85 2.93 0.77 -4.76
CA TYR A 85 2.39 0.41 -3.45
C TYR A 85 1.14 -0.46 -3.59
N PRO A 86 0.83 -1.30 -2.59
CA PRO A 86 -0.42 -2.05 -2.55
C PRO A 86 -1.61 -1.10 -2.53
N THR A 87 -2.75 -1.53 -3.07
CA THR A 87 -3.97 -0.71 -3.17
C THR A 87 -5.06 -1.24 -2.25
N THR A 88 -5.79 -0.35 -1.59
CA THR A 88 -7.10 -0.69 -1.00
C THR A 88 -8.20 -0.50 -2.04
N HIS A 89 -9.07 -1.50 -2.19
CA HIS A 89 -10.28 -1.44 -2.99
C HIS A 89 -11.51 -1.15 -2.10
N ILE A 90 -12.19 -0.03 -2.36
CA ILE A 90 -13.34 0.43 -1.58
C ILE A 90 -14.55 0.54 -2.50
N ASP A 91 -15.60 -0.25 -2.24
CA ASP A 91 -16.87 -0.14 -2.94
C ASP A 91 -17.91 0.55 -2.06
N VAL A 92 -18.35 1.74 -2.49
CA VAL A 92 -19.26 2.59 -1.70
C VAL A 92 -20.74 2.21 -1.86
N ASP A 93 -21.10 1.38 -2.83
CA ASP A 93 -22.49 0.96 -3.00
C ASP A 93 -22.83 -0.21 -2.08
N VAL A 94 -21.90 -1.16 -1.95
CA VAL A 94 -22.06 -2.33 -1.07
C VAL A 94 -21.31 -2.18 0.27
N ASN A 95 -20.65 -1.05 0.49
CA ASN A 95 -19.87 -0.76 1.70
C ASN A 95 -18.79 -1.81 2.02
N THR A 96 -18.11 -2.33 0.98
CA THR A 96 -17.04 -3.31 1.16
C THR A 96 -15.67 -2.65 1.06
N VAL A 97 -14.71 -3.19 1.80
CA VAL A 97 -13.31 -2.77 1.77
C VAL A 97 -12.47 -4.02 1.67
N LYS A 98 -11.68 -4.11 0.60
CA LYS A 98 -10.71 -5.16 0.38
C LYS A 98 -9.32 -4.56 0.25
N GLN A 99 -8.31 -5.33 0.59
CA GLN A 99 -6.93 -4.87 0.72
C GLN A 99 -6.01 -5.80 -0.07
N MET A 100 -4.98 -5.23 -0.69
CA MET A 100 -3.84 -6.01 -1.19
C MET A 100 -2.90 -6.41 -0.04
N PRO A 101 -2.06 -7.44 -0.23
CA PRO A 101 -1.04 -7.80 0.75
C PRO A 101 -0.10 -6.63 1.12
N PRO A 102 0.61 -6.72 2.26
CA PRO A 102 1.56 -5.69 2.68
C PRO A 102 2.65 -5.40 1.63
N CYS A 103 3.28 -4.24 1.74
CA CYS A 103 4.16 -3.70 0.69
C CYS A 103 5.30 -4.64 0.25
N HIS A 104 5.96 -5.34 1.18
CA HIS A 104 7.01 -6.31 0.82
C HIS A 104 6.51 -7.47 -0.05
N GLU A 105 5.33 -8.01 0.23
CA GLU A 105 4.72 -9.07 -0.58
C GLU A 105 4.29 -8.53 -1.94
N HIS A 106 3.73 -7.32 -1.98
CA HIS A 106 3.39 -6.63 -3.23
C HIS A 106 4.62 -6.45 -4.13
N ILE A 107 5.72 -5.93 -3.59
CA ILE A 107 6.98 -5.73 -4.33
C ILE A 107 7.56 -7.07 -4.80
N TYR A 108 7.54 -8.10 -3.94
CA TYR A 108 7.97 -9.46 -4.29
C TYR A 108 7.16 -9.99 -5.48
N ASN A 109 5.83 -9.93 -5.38
CA ASN A 109 4.91 -10.44 -6.40
C ASN A 109 4.97 -9.62 -7.69
N GLN A 110 5.12 -8.29 -7.59
CA GLN A 110 5.35 -7.41 -8.74
C GLN A 110 6.59 -7.82 -9.51
N ARG A 111 7.72 -8.05 -8.82
CA ARG A 111 8.97 -8.48 -9.45
C ARG A 111 8.81 -9.85 -10.13
N ARG A 112 8.18 -10.80 -9.45
CA ARG A 112 7.92 -12.15 -9.99
C ARG A 112 7.05 -12.09 -11.24
N TYR A 113 5.98 -11.30 -11.20
CA TYR A 113 5.08 -11.10 -12.33
C TYR A 113 5.76 -10.38 -13.51
N MET A 114 6.48 -9.28 -13.25
CA MET A 114 7.21 -8.56 -14.29
C MET A 114 8.28 -9.44 -14.97
N ARG A 115 9.03 -10.22 -14.19
CA ARG A 115 10.02 -11.16 -14.72
C ARG A 115 9.36 -12.21 -15.61
N SER A 116 8.23 -12.78 -15.18
CA SER A 116 7.47 -13.76 -15.96
C SER A 116 6.98 -13.20 -17.29
N GLU A 117 6.42 -11.99 -17.30
CA GLU A 117 5.96 -11.30 -18.52
C GLU A 117 7.11 -11.02 -19.49
N LEU A 118 8.26 -10.57 -18.98
CA LEU A 118 9.45 -10.31 -19.80
C LEU A 118 10.05 -11.61 -20.37
N THR A 119 10.07 -12.70 -19.58
CA THR A 119 10.52 -14.01 -20.06
C THR A 119 9.58 -14.57 -21.12
N ALA A 120 8.27 -14.41 -20.98
CA ALA A 120 7.30 -14.80 -22.00
C ALA A 120 7.50 -14.00 -23.30
N PHE A 121 7.72 -12.69 -23.19
CA PHE A 121 8.04 -11.84 -24.34
C PHE A 121 9.35 -12.25 -25.03
N TRP A 122 10.38 -12.59 -24.27
CA TRP A 122 11.64 -13.11 -24.82
C TRP A 122 11.41 -14.40 -25.60
N ARG A 123 10.72 -15.39 -25.00
CA ARG A 123 10.40 -16.68 -25.64
C ARG A 123 9.56 -16.53 -26.90
N ALA A 124 8.64 -15.56 -26.94
CA ALA A 124 7.78 -15.32 -28.09
C ALA A 124 8.51 -14.70 -29.30
N ASN A 125 9.67 -14.06 -29.07
CA ASN A 125 10.45 -13.41 -30.12
C ASN A 125 11.77 -14.15 -30.46
N SER A 126 12.12 -15.19 -29.69
CA SER A 126 13.24 -16.07 -30.03
C SER A 126 12.76 -17.15 -30.99
N ASP A 127 13.20 -17.10 -32.25
CA ASP A 127 12.96 -18.13 -33.28
C ASP A 127 13.74 -19.45 -33.02
N GLU A 128 14.53 -19.51 -31.95
CA GLU A 128 15.37 -20.66 -31.62
C GLU A 128 14.67 -21.56 -30.59
N GLU A 129 14.50 -22.84 -30.95
CA GLU A 129 14.36 -23.95 -30.00
C GLU A 129 15.56 -23.91 -29.04
N MET A 130 15.43 -23.17 -27.94
CA MET A 130 16.50 -23.04 -26.96
C MET A 130 16.80 -24.40 -26.35
N SER A 131 18.02 -24.88 -26.61
CA SER A 131 18.64 -26.02 -25.92
C SER A 131 18.58 -25.81 -24.40
N GLN A 132 18.24 -26.89 -23.68
CA GLN A 132 17.97 -26.91 -22.23
C GLN A 132 19.14 -26.45 -21.33
N ASP A 133 20.32 -26.17 -21.89
CA ASP A 133 21.57 -25.97 -21.15
C ASP A 133 21.83 -24.52 -20.68
N HIS A 134 20.99 -23.54 -21.06
CA HIS A 134 21.13 -22.14 -20.63
C HIS A 134 20.01 -21.64 -19.70
N ILE A 135 19.19 -22.55 -19.17
CA ILE A 135 18.09 -22.19 -18.28
C ILE A 135 18.67 -21.82 -16.91
N ILE A 136 18.87 -20.52 -16.67
CA ILE A 136 18.83 -19.97 -15.30
C ILE A 136 17.52 -20.51 -14.72
N HIS A 137 17.60 -21.39 -13.71
CA HIS A 137 16.45 -21.99 -13.03
C HIS A 137 15.39 -20.92 -12.75
N THR A 138 14.44 -20.82 -13.69
CA THR A 138 13.32 -19.89 -13.65
C THR A 138 12.17 -20.79 -13.31
N ASP A 139 11.71 -20.67 -12.08
CA ASP A 139 10.58 -21.42 -11.50
C ASP A 139 9.49 -21.59 -12.58
N GLU A 140 9.42 -22.78 -13.19
CA GLU A 140 8.81 -23.01 -14.52
C GLU A 140 7.27 -22.91 -14.53
N SER A 141 6.65 -22.50 -13.42
CA SER A 141 5.20 -22.33 -13.36
C SER A 141 4.80 -21.22 -12.39
N PHE A 142 5.16 -19.97 -12.68
CA PHE A 142 4.48 -18.87 -12.02
C PHE A 142 3.09 -18.66 -12.63
N THR A 143 2.06 -19.09 -11.89
CA THR A 143 0.67 -18.67 -12.11
C THR A 143 0.36 -17.50 -11.19
N PRO A 144 -0.01 -16.32 -11.72
CA PRO A 144 -0.38 -15.19 -10.87
C PRO A 144 -1.68 -15.50 -10.13
N ASP A 145 -1.70 -15.30 -8.81
CA ASP A 145 -2.95 -15.29 -8.06
C ASP A 145 -3.76 -14.06 -8.49
N LEU A 146 -4.89 -14.28 -9.16
CA LEU A 146 -5.77 -13.22 -9.63
C LEU A 146 -6.58 -12.60 -8.48
N ASN A 147 -6.64 -13.25 -7.31
CA ASN A 147 -7.35 -12.78 -6.12
C ASN A 147 -6.46 -11.89 -5.23
N VAL A 148 -5.90 -10.83 -5.82
CA VAL A 148 -5.01 -9.90 -5.10
C VAL A 148 -5.70 -9.05 -4.03
N PHE A 149 -7.04 -8.95 -4.08
CA PHE A 149 -7.82 -8.22 -3.09
C PHE A 149 -8.48 -9.17 -2.10
N GLN A 150 -7.98 -9.14 -0.86
CA GLN A 150 -8.43 -9.98 0.25
C GLN A 150 -9.15 -9.14 1.31
N ASP A 151 -9.82 -9.80 2.25
CA ASP A 151 -10.41 -9.11 3.39
C ASP A 151 -9.31 -8.55 4.32
N ILE A 152 -9.63 -7.48 5.05
CA ILE A 152 -8.68 -6.85 5.97
C ILE A 152 -8.34 -7.84 7.10
N LEU A 153 -7.08 -8.28 7.15
CA LEU A 153 -6.62 -9.26 8.15
C LEU A 153 -6.55 -8.67 9.57
N HIS A 154 -5.98 -7.47 9.71
CA HIS A 154 -5.57 -6.95 11.01
C HIS A 154 -6.27 -5.64 11.36
N ARG A 155 -7.04 -5.67 12.45
CA ARG A 155 -7.63 -4.46 13.04
C ARG A 155 -6.57 -3.66 13.78
N ASP A 156 -6.71 -2.34 13.75
CA ASP A 156 -5.86 -1.38 14.43
C ASP A 156 -6.59 -0.74 15.62
N THR A 157 -5.86 -0.02 16.47
CA THR A 157 -6.43 0.71 17.61
C THR A 157 -6.35 2.23 17.41
N LEU A 158 -5.36 2.72 16.65
CA LEU A 158 -5.11 4.13 16.43
C LEU A 158 -6.25 4.82 15.67
N VAL A 159 -6.68 4.25 14.54
CA VAL A 159 -7.80 4.82 13.74
C VAL A 159 -9.10 4.63 14.49
N LYS A 160 -9.27 3.51 15.20
CA LYS A 160 -10.45 3.27 16.02
C LYS A 160 -10.61 4.36 17.09
N ALA A 161 -9.57 4.58 17.90
CA ALA A 161 -9.59 5.61 18.94
C ALA A 161 -9.79 7.01 18.37
N PHE A 162 -9.14 7.33 17.23
CA PHE A 162 -9.32 8.60 16.55
C PHE A 162 -10.77 8.84 16.11
N LEU A 163 -11.39 7.86 15.47
CA LEU A 163 -12.77 7.97 14.99
C LEU A 163 -13.78 7.99 16.15
N ASP A 164 -13.54 7.22 17.20
CA ASP A 164 -14.39 7.24 18.40
C ASP A 164 -14.39 8.64 19.04
N GLN A 165 -13.28 9.39 18.98
CA GLN A 165 -13.15 10.71 19.62
C GLN A 165 -13.56 11.89 18.72
N ILE A 166 -13.20 11.89 17.43
CA ILE A 166 -13.34 13.07 16.56
C ILE A 166 -14.79 13.55 16.41
N PHE A 167 -15.76 12.63 16.44
CA PHE A 167 -17.17 12.98 16.24
C PHE A 167 -17.82 13.63 17.47
N HIS A 168 -17.20 13.54 18.65
CA HIS A 168 -17.61 14.30 19.84
C HIS A 168 -17.31 15.80 19.71
N LEU A 169 -16.36 16.17 18.84
CA LEU A 169 -16.03 17.57 18.58
C LEU A 169 -17.10 18.22 17.69
N LYS A 170 -17.49 19.45 18.03
CA LYS A 170 -18.50 20.20 17.28
C LYS A 170 -18.08 20.43 15.82
N PRO A 171 -18.95 20.15 14.84
CA PRO A 171 -18.72 20.54 13.46
C PRO A 171 -18.83 22.07 13.28
N GLY A 172 -18.30 22.61 12.18
CA GLY A 172 -18.35 24.05 11.87
C GLY A 172 -17.30 24.90 12.59
N LEU A 173 -16.68 24.37 13.65
CA LEU A 173 -15.46 24.90 14.25
C LEU A 173 -14.22 24.19 13.66
N SER A 174 -13.05 24.83 13.72
CA SER A 174 -11.77 24.26 13.27
C SER A 174 -11.22 23.12 14.17
N LEU A 175 -12.01 22.65 15.14
CA LEU A 175 -11.59 21.63 16.11
C LEU A 175 -11.26 20.29 15.45
N ARG A 176 -12.12 19.79 14.55
CA ARG A 176 -11.92 18.49 13.89
C ARG A 176 -10.68 18.50 12.99
N SER A 177 -10.41 19.59 12.30
CA SER A 177 -9.19 19.75 11.48
C SER A 177 -7.93 19.81 12.35
N THR A 178 -7.97 20.50 13.49
CA THR A 178 -6.83 20.55 14.42
C THR A 178 -6.56 19.18 15.03
N PHE A 179 -7.61 18.46 15.45
CA PHE A 179 -7.48 17.11 16.00
C PHE A 179 -6.96 16.11 14.96
N LEU A 180 -7.43 16.18 13.72
CA LEU A 180 -6.88 15.40 12.61
C LEU A 180 -5.40 15.72 12.37
N ALA A 181 -4.99 16.98 12.38
CA ALA A 181 -3.59 17.36 12.21
C ALA A 181 -2.69 16.80 13.32
N GLN A 182 -3.18 16.80 14.56
CA GLN A 182 -2.49 16.18 15.70
C GLN A 182 -2.35 14.67 15.53
N PHE A 183 -3.43 13.99 15.10
CA PHE A 183 -3.39 12.56 14.80
C PHE A 183 -2.33 12.24 13.74
N LEU A 184 -2.33 12.96 12.61
CA LEU A 184 -1.33 12.79 11.56
C LEU A 184 0.09 13.07 12.06
N LEU A 185 0.29 14.10 12.88
CA LEU A 185 1.60 14.42 13.46
C LEU A 185 2.14 13.28 14.31
N VAL A 186 1.29 12.67 15.15
CA VAL A 186 1.67 11.52 15.99
C VAL A 186 2.04 10.31 15.12
N LEU A 187 1.28 10.03 14.06
CA LEU A 187 1.62 8.94 13.13
C LEU A 187 2.98 9.14 12.46
N HIS A 188 3.28 10.36 11.97
CA HIS A 188 4.57 10.66 11.36
C HIS A 188 5.73 10.57 12.36
N ARG A 189 5.52 11.02 13.60
CA ARG A 189 6.53 10.89 14.66
C ARG A 189 6.80 9.43 14.99
N LYS A 190 5.75 8.60 15.16
CA LYS A 190 5.89 7.15 15.36
C LYS A 190 6.66 6.50 14.21
N ALA A 191 6.35 6.87 12.96
CA ALA A 191 7.07 6.37 11.79
C ALA A 191 8.56 6.75 11.81
N LEU A 192 8.88 8.02 12.10
CA LEU A 192 10.27 8.46 12.19
C LEU A 192 11.03 7.79 13.34
N THR A 193 10.40 7.62 14.49
CA THR A 193 10.99 6.89 15.63
C THR A 193 11.22 5.42 15.28
N LEU A 194 10.29 4.77 14.58
CA LEU A 194 10.45 3.40 14.08
C LEU A 194 11.64 3.29 13.12
N ILE A 195 11.79 4.23 12.19
CA ILE A 195 12.94 4.29 11.27
C ILE A 195 14.25 4.37 12.07
N LYS A 196 14.32 5.28 13.05
CA LYS A 196 15.51 5.45 13.88
C LYS A 196 15.84 4.24 14.72
N TYR A 197 14.81 3.61 15.32
CA TYR A 197 14.97 2.37 16.07
C TYR A 197 15.64 1.29 15.20
N ILE A 198 15.15 1.08 13.98
CA ILE A 198 15.70 0.07 13.06
C ILE A 198 17.11 0.45 12.61
N GLU A 199 17.35 1.72 12.27
CA GLU A 199 18.67 2.21 11.86
C GLU A 199 19.71 1.94 12.96
N ASP A 200 19.41 2.30 14.20
CA ASP A 200 20.39 2.19 15.28
C ASP A 200 20.60 0.73 15.72
N ASP A 201 19.53 -0.09 15.79
CA ASP A 201 19.60 -1.53 16.11
C ASP A 201 20.44 -2.31 15.09
N THR A 202 20.38 -1.92 13.82
CA THR A 202 21.07 -2.63 12.72
C THR A 202 22.38 -2.02 12.26
N GLN A 203 22.84 -0.94 12.93
CA GLN A 203 23.97 -0.12 12.46
C GLN A 203 23.78 0.35 11.00
N LYS A 204 22.60 0.90 10.73
CA LYS A 204 22.14 1.36 9.42
C LYS A 204 22.12 0.24 8.37
N GLY A 205 21.55 -0.92 8.73
CA GLY A 205 21.38 -2.04 7.82
C GLY A 205 22.62 -2.93 7.63
N LYS A 206 23.73 -2.68 8.33
CA LYS A 206 24.91 -3.57 8.31
C LYS A 206 24.62 -4.95 8.88
N LYS A 207 23.67 -5.04 9.81
CA LYS A 207 23.22 -6.29 10.43
C LYS A 207 21.75 -6.54 10.10
N PRO A 208 21.31 -7.79 9.95
CA PRO A 208 19.89 -8.11 9.80
C PRO A 208 19.08 -7.65 11.01
N PHE A 209 17.86 -7.18 10.80
CA PHE A 209 16.95 -6.82 11.88
C PHE A 209 16.39 -8.08 12.56
N LYS A 210 16.48 -8.14 13.89
CA LYS A 210 15.98 -9.28 14.70
C LYS A 210 15.12 -8.87 15.90
N SER A 211 14.98 -7.57 16.13
CA SER A 211 14.41 -7.00 17.35
C SER A 211 12.91 -6.62 17.22
N LEU A 212 12.16 -7.27 16.33
CA LEU A 212 10.76 -6.91 16.04
C LEU A 212 9.86 -6.93 17.29
N ARG A 213 10.01 -7.95 18.16
CA ARG A 213 9.20 -8.04 19.38
C ARG A 213 9.46 -6.86 20.32
N SER A 214 10.72 -6.49 20.55
CA SER A 214 11.08 -5.36 21.39
C SER A 214 10.58 -4.05 20.79
N LEU A 215 10.76 -3.84 19.49
CA LEU A 215 10.25 -2.67 18.78
C LEU A 215 8.74 -2.50 18.96
N LYS A 216 7.96 -3.58 18.83
CA LYS A 216 6.50 -3.55 19.02
C LYS A 216 6.10 -3.15 20.44
N VAL A 217 6.86 -3.57 21.45
CA VAL A 217 6.59 -3.22 22.86
C VAL A 217 7.00 -1.77 23.13
N ASP A 218 8.23 -1.40 22.78
CA ASP A 218 8.82 -0.11 23.12
C ASP A 218 8.11 1.07 22.42
N LEU A 219 7.59 0.85 21.20
CA LEU A 219 6.89 1.89 20.44
C LEU A 219 5.37 1.87 20.60
N ASP A 220 4.85 1.00 21.47
CA ASP A 220 3.41 0.77 21.66
C ASP A 220 2.72 0.47 20.32
N LEU A 221 3.20 -0.59 19.66
CA LEU A 221 2.74 -1.13 18.37
C LEU A 221 2.50 -2.64 18.47
N THR A 222 1.92 -3.07 19.59
CA THR A 222 1.66 -4.49 19.86
C THR A 222 0.59 -5.07 18.93
N ALA A 223 -0.42 -4.26 18.59
CA ALA A 223 -1.43 -4.58 17.60
C ALA A 223 -0.85 -4.54 16.18
N GLU A 224 -1.05 -5.62 15.42
CA GLU A 224 -0.49 -5.74 14.07
C GLU A 224 -1.04 -4.68 13.10
N GLY A 225 -2.31 -4.30 13.25
CA GLY A 225 -2.90 -3.25 12.43
C GLY A 225 -2.27 -1.87 12.65
N ASP A 226 -1.86 -1.55 13.88
CA ASP A 226 -1.16 -0.30 14.20
C ASP A 226 0.27 -0.32 13.67
N LEU A 227 0.96 -1.46 13.83
CA LEU A 227 2.28 -1.67 13.25
C LEU A 227 2.24 -1.47 11.72
N ASN A 228 1.26 -2.05 11.03
CA ASN A 228 1.11 -1.93 9.59
C ASN A 228 0.90 -0.48 9.13
N ILE A 229 0.12 0.32 9.88
CA ILE A 229 -0.06 1.76 9.59
C ILE A 229 1.28 2.51 9.69
N VAL A 230 2.00 2.30 10.80
CA VAL A 230 3.26 3.02 11.05
C VAL A 230 4.35 2.56 10.08
N MET A 231 4.43 1.26 9.80
CA MET A 231 5.35 0.68 8.82
C MET A 231 5.08 1.19 7.39
N ALA A 232 3.80 1.27 6.97
CA ALA A 232 3.43 1.81 5.67
C ALA A 232 3.84 3.28 5.51
N LEU A 233 3.71 4.09 6.57
CA LEU A 233 4.20 5.47 6.57
C LEU A 233 5.73 5.53 6.54
N ALA A 234 6.39 4.67 7.32
CA ALA A 234 7.85 4.59 7.34
C ALA A 234 8.42 4.20 5.97
N GLU A 235 7.80 3.26 5.27
CA GLU A 235 8.18 2.84 3.91
C GLU A 235 8.12 3.98 2.89
N LYS A 236 7.09 4.83 2.98
CA LYS A 236 6.97 6.01 2.10
C LYS A 236 8.07 7.04 2.34
N ILE A 237 8.51 7.18 3.60
CA ILE A 237 9.55 8.12 3.99
C ILE A 237 10.93 7.55 3.65
N LYS A 238 11.14 6.25 3.91
CA LYS A 238 12.38 5.53 3.65
C LYS A 238 12.04 4.15 3.03
N PRO A 239 12.06 4.06 1.69
CA PRO A 239 11.75 2.82 0.99
C PRO A 239 12.73 1.68 1.32
N GLY A 240 12.24 0.44 1.27
CA GLY A 240 12.99 -0.79 1.50
C GLY A 240 12.92 -1.35 2.92
N LEU A 241 12.25 -0.67 3.86
CA LEU A 241 12.14 -1.11 5.25
C LEU A 241 11.29 -2.38 5.40
N HIS A 242 10.15 -2.43 4.74
CA HIS A 242 9.28 -3.59 4.76
C HIS A 242 10.01 -4.85 4.26
N SER A 243 10.74 -4.74 3.15
CA SER A 243 11.54 -5.85 2.61
C SER A 243 12.71 -6.21 3.50
N PHE A 244 13.36 -5.24 4.15
CA PHE A 244 14.46 -5.50 5.07
C PHE A 244 14.03 -6.25 6.34
N ILE A 245 12.82 -5.98 6.86
CA ILE A 245 12.31 -6.59 8.09
C ILE A 245 11.55 -7.90 7.83
N PHE A 246 10.68 -7.91 6.84
CA PHE A 246 9.73 -9.00 6.58
C PHE A 246 10.04 -9.77 5.30
N GLY A 247 10.88 -9.23 4.42
CA GLY A 247 11.25 -9.90 3.19
C GLY A 247 11.89 -11.25 3.49
N ARG A 248 11.53 -12.26 2.70
CA ARG A 248 12.29 -13.51 2.69
C ARG A 248 13.73 -13.16 2.30
N PRO A 249 14.76 -13.76 2.95
CA PRO A 249 16.12 -13.62 2.48
C PRO A 249 16.17 -14.16 1.06
N PHE A 250 16.23 -13.25 0.09
CA PHE A 250 16.55 -13.62 -1.26
C PHE A 250 18.03 -13.99 -1.30
N TYR A 251 18.37 -14.95 -2.17
CA TYR A 251 19.70 -15.00 -2.78
C TYR A 251 19.87 -13.72 -3.62
N THR A 252 20.07 -12.57 -2.96
CA THR A 252 20.21 -11.29 -3.65
C THR A 252 21.57 -11.25 -4.32
N SER A 253 21.56 -11.08 -5.65
CA SER A 253 22.68 -10.47 -6.35
C SER A 253 23.00 -9.11 -5.71
N VAL A 254 24.27 -8.73 -5.79
CA VAL A 254 24.97 -7.68 -5.04
C VAL A 254 24.28 -6.30 -5.01
N GLN A 255 23.38 -6.00 -5.94
CA GLN A 255 22.84 -4.66 -6.20
C GLN A 255 21.88 -4.09 -5.13
N GLU A 256 21.20 -4.92 -4.34
CA GLU A 256 20.29 -4.40 -3.29
C GLU A 256 21.02 -4.03 -1.99
N ARG A 257 22.22 -4.59 -1.75
CA ARG A 257 23.09 -4.18 -0.63
C ARG A 257 23.58 -2.74 -0.81
N ASP A 258 23.77 -2.31 -2.05
CA ASP A 258 24.37 -1.02 -2.36
C ASP A 258 23.40 0.16 -2.13
N MET A 259 22.08 -0.05 -2.20
CA MET A 259 21.08 0.99 -1.93
C MET A 259 20.99 1.38 -0.44
N LEU A 260 21.39 0.50 0.48
CA LEU A 260 21.50 0.83 1.91
C LEU A 260 22.86 1.45 2.27
N MET A 261 23.87 1.32 1.41
CA MET A 261 25.22 1.87 1.62
C MET A 261 25.35 3.32 1.17
N THR A 262 24.36 3.88 0.46
CA THR A 262 24.48 5.19 -0.19
C THR A 262 23.85 6.38 0.54
N PHE A 263 23.35 6.24 1.78
CA PHE A 263 22.90 7.38 2.61
C PHE A 263 23.15 7.22 4.11
#